data_AF-A0A3R8P0F2-F1
#
_entry.id   AF-A0A3R8P0F2-F1
#
_cell.length_a   1.000
_cell.length_b   1.000
_cell.length_c   1.000
_cell.angle_alpha   90.00
_cell.angle_beta   90.00
_cell.angle_gamma   90.00
#
_symmetry.space_group_name_H-M   'P 1'
#
loop_
_entity.id
_entity.type
_entity.pdbx_description
1 polymer ?
#
loop_
_entity_poly.entity_id
_entity_poly.type
_entity_poly.pdbx_seq_one_letter_code
_entity_poly.pdbx_strand_id
1 'polypeptide(L)'
;MRIAEFRPGEHSRRSRRARALASAQVLDEIVDGHLESMRQLPPEFREPYAEHLAELVGVAQAYRHYAAGWISRRELHRRARAALRRMDEPNGPAPVQLVDGE
;
A
#
# COMPACT_ATOMS: atom_id res chain seq x y z
N MET A 1 10.94 -20.15 40.42
CA MET A 1 11.42 -19.41 39.23
C MET A 1 11.21 -20.30 38.01
N ARG A 2 10.11 -20.12 37.26
CA ARG A 2 9.82 -20.91 36.04
C ARG A 2 10.35 -20.13 34.84
N ILE A 3 11.31 -20.72 34.15
CA ILE A 3 11.88 -20.21 32.92
C ILE A 3 10.81 -20.42 31.84
N ALA A 4 10.22 -19.33 31.33
CA ALA A 4 9.24 -19.42 30.27
C ALA A 4 9.94 -19.93 28.99
N GLU A 5 9.50 -21.07 28.49
CA GLU A 5 9.95 -21.63 27.21
C GLU A 5 9.62 -20.64 26.08
N PHE A 6 10.63 -19.92 25.61
CA PHE A 6 10.51 -19.05 24.44
C PHE A 6 10.32 -19.92 23.20
N ARG A 7 9.12 -19.94 22.62
CA ARG A 7 8.88 -20.54 21.30
C ARG A 7 9.48 -19.62 20.21
N PRO A 8 10.57 -20.00 19.52
CA PRO A 8 11.31 -19.10 18.63
C PRO A 8 10.56 -18.69 17.35
N GLY A 9 9.38 -19.25 17.08
CA GLY A 9 8.56 -18.90 15.91
C GLY A 9 7.53 -17.78 16.14
N GLU A 10 7.15 -17.51 17.39
CA GLU A 10 5.98 -16.68 17.70
C GLU A 10 6.30 -15.18 17.64
N HIS A 11 7.48 -14.81 18.12
CA HIS A 11 8.01 -13.45 18.02
C HIS A 11 8.26 -13.02 16.57
N SER A 12 8.77 -13.93 15.73
CA SER A 12 8.98 -13.64 14.31
C SER A 12 7.66 -13.45 13.54
N ARG A 13 6.62 -14.25 13.87
CA ARG A 13 5.26 -14.08 13.32
C ARG A 13 4.61 -12.78 13.78
N ARG A 14 4.68 -12.46 15.06
CA ARG A 14 4.16 -11.20 15.63
C ARG A 14 4.86 -9.99 15.02
N SER A 15 6.19 -10.06 14.84
CA SER A 15 6.97 -9.01 14.18
C SER A 15 6.61 -8.87 12.69
N ARG A 16 6.41 -9.98 11.96
CA ARG A 16 5.97 -9.93 10.56
C ARG A 16 4.57 -9.32 10.41
N ARG A 17 3.64 -9.65 11.31
CA ARG A 17 2.31 -9.06 11.35
C ARG A 17 2.38 -7.55 11.61
N ALA A 18 3.12 -7.14 12.64
CA ALA A 18 3.30 -5.73 12.97
C ALA A 18 3.91 -4.94 11.80
N ARG A 19 4.94 -5.50 11.15
CA ARG A 19 5.54 -4.89 9.94
C ARG A 19 4.55 -4.77 8.79
N ALA A 20 3.76 -5.80 8.52
CA ALA A 20 2.75 -5.75 7.46
C ALA A 20 1.68 -4.67 7.73
N LEU A 21 1.22 -4.54 8.97
CA LEU A 21 0.29 -3.49 9.36
C LEU A 21 0.91 -2.10 9.27
N ALA A 22 2.18 -1.94 9.65
CA ALA A 22 2.91 -0.69 9.47
C ALA A 22 3.04 -0.31 7.99
N SER A 23 3.30 -1.28 7.10
CA SER A 23 3.31 -1.03 5.66
C SER A 23 1.94 -0.63 5.10
N ALA A 24 0.85 -1.23 5.60
CA ALA A 24 -0.50 -0.81 5.23
C ALA A 24 -0.78 0.63 5.67
N GLN A 25 -0.39 0.98 6.89
CA GLN A 25 -0.56 2.31 7.46
C GLN A 25 0.17 3.40 6.65
N VAL A 26 1.42 3.15 6.24
CA VAL A 26 2.18 4.08 5.40
C VAL A 26 1.49 4.30 4.05
N LEU A 27 0.91 3.26 3.46
CA LEU A 27 0.18 3.40 2.20
C LEU A 27 -1.11 4.21 2.38
N ASP A 28 -1.83 4.01 3.49
CA ASP A 28 -3.02 4.80 3.81
C ASP A 28 -2.67 6.29 4.00
N GLU A 29 -1.57 6.61 4.68
CA GLU A 29 -1.07 7.99 4.85
C GLU A 29 -0.70 8.65 3.51
N ILE A 30 -0.06 7.90 2.61
CA ILE A 30 0.24 8.37 1.26
C ILE A 30 -1.06 8.66 0.50
N VAL A 31 -2.04 7.75 0.53
CA VAL A 31 -3.34 7.93 -0.12
C VAL A 31 -4.05 9.16 0.44
N ASP A 32 -4.09 9.34 1.76
CA ASP A 32 -4.71 10.50 2.40
C ASP A 32 -4.07 11.82 1.93
N GLY A 33 -2.74 11.86 1.83
CA GLY A 33 -2.02 13.04 1.30
C GLY A 33 -2.38 13.34 -0.16
N HIS A 34 -2.50 12.31 -1.00
CA HIS A 34 -2.86 12.49 -2.40
C HIS A 34 -4.34 12.83 -2.61
N LEU A 35 -5.25 12.33 -1.76
CA LEU A 35 -6.67 12.68 -1.80
C LEU A 35 -6.90 14.18 -1.59
N GLU A 36 -6.11 14.82 -0.74
CA GLU A 36 -6.18 16.27 -0.56
C GLU A 36 -5.74 17.02 -1.83
N SER A 37 -4.64 16.57 -2.46
CA SER A 37 -4.16 17.12 -3.74
C SER A 37 -5.15 16.90 -4.89
N MET A 38 -5.85 15.75 -4.92
CA MET A 38 -6.83 15.41 -5.95
C MET A 38 -7.98 16.42 -6.03
N ARG A 39 -8.37 17.03 -4.90
CA ARG A 39 -9.44 18.04 -4.87
C ARG A 39 -9.11 19.28 -5.72
N GLN A 40 -7.82 19.55 -5.90
CA GLN A 40 -7.32 20.69 -6.67
C GLN A 40 -7.14 20.36 -8.16
N LEU A 41 -7.26 19.07 -8.55
CA LEU A 41 -7.14 18.67 -9.95
C LEU A 41 -8.37 19.08 -10.77
N PRO A 42 -8.17 19.44 -12.05
CA PRO A 42 -9.25 19.55 -13.03
C PRO A 42 -10.07 18.25 -13.11
N PRO A 43 -11.41 18.31 -13.30
CA PRO A 43 -12.28 17.15 -13.30
C PRO A 43 -11.83 15.99 -14.18
N GLU A 44 -11.28 16.29 -15.36
CA GLU A 44 -10.79 15.34 -16.35
C GLU A 44 -9.62 14.48 -15.87
N PHE A 45 -8.88 14.94 -14.86
CA PHE A 45 -7.76 14.19 -14.29
C PHE A 45 -8.10 13.46 -13.00
N ARG A 46 -9.26 13.74 -12.38
CA ARG A 46 -9.64 13.16 -11.08
C ARG A 46 -9.88 11.67 -11.15
N GLU A 47 -10.60 11.19 -12.16
CA GLU A 47 -10.94 9.78 -12.29
C GLU A 47 -9.68 8.92 -12.54
N PRO A 48 -8.81 9.23 -13.51
CA PRO A 48 -7.56 8.50 -13.67
C PRO A 48 -6.66 8.55 -12.43
N TYR A 49 -6.61 9.70 -11.74
CA TYR A 49 -5.84 9.83 -10.50
C TYR A 49 -6.44 8.97 -9.38
N ALA A 50 -7.77 8.91 -9.26
CA ALA A 50 -8.46 8.06 -8.30
C ALA A 50 -8.19 6.57 -8.57
N GLU A 51 -8.12 6.13 -9.82
CA GLU A 51 -7.71 4.76 -10.18
C GLU A 51 -6.29 4.44 -9.69
N HIS A 52 -5.34 5.38 -9.85
CA HIS A 52 -4.00 5.21 -9.29
C HIS A 52 -4.01 5.10 -7.75
N LEU A 53 -4.84 5.88 -7.05
CA LEU A 53 -4.99 5.76 -5.60
C LEU A 53 -5.68 4.46 -5.18
N ALA A 54 -6.64 3.97 -5.97
CA ALA A 54 -7.30 2.70 -5.73
C ALA A 54 -6.31 1.53 -5.78
N GLU A 55 -5.29 1.58 -6.64
CA GLU A 55 -4.21 0.59 -6.65
C GLU A 55 -3.41 0.58 -5.34
N LEU A 56 -3.06 1.76 -4.80
CA LEU A 56 -2.36 1.87 -3.52
C LEU A 56 -3.19 1.31 -2.36
N VAL A 57 -4.48 1.64 -2.32
CA VAL A 57 -5.43 1.08 -1.36
C VAL A 57 -5.49 -0.45 -1.49
N GLY A 58 -5.52 -0.97 -2.71
CA GLY A 58 -5.47 -2.42 -2.96
C GLY A 58 -4.23 -3.10 -2.38
N VAL A 59 -3.07 -2.44 -2.43
CA VAL A 59 -1.83 -2.94 -1.81
C VAL A 59 -1.92 -2.89 -0.28
N ALA A 60 -2.43 -1.80 0.30
CA ALA A 60 -2.63 -1.68 1.74
C ALA A 60 -3.54 -2.80 2.27
N GLN A 61 -4.64 -3.10 1.56
CA GLN A 61 -5.53 -4.22 1.87
C GLN A 61 -4.83 -5.57 1.76
N ALA A 62 -3.96 -5.78 0.75
CA ALA A 62 -3.18 -7.00 0.65
C ALA A 62 -2.25 -7.19 1.87
N TYR A 63 -1.64 -6.12 2.38
CA TYR A 63 -0.85 -6.18 3.61
C TYR A 63 -1.70 -6.56 4.83
N ARG A 64 -2.92 -5.99 4.96
CA ARG A 64 -3.88 -6.35 6.03
C ARG A 64 -4.31 -7.83 5.93
N HIS A 65 -4.61 -8.32 4.73
CA HIS A 65 -4.92 -9.73 4.50
C HIS A 65 -3.75 -10.67 4.84
N TYR A 66 -2.52 -10.27 4.51
CA TYR A 66 -1.33 -11.03 4.89
C TYR A 66 -1.12 -11.03 6.41
N ALA A 67 -1.31 -9.88 7.07
CA ALA A 67 -1.24 -9.74 8.52
C ALA A 67 -2.29 -10.60 9.25
N ALA A 68 -3.47 -10.76 8.66
CA ALA A 68 -4.55 -11.63 9.14
C ALA A 68 -4.32 -13.11 8.80
N GLY A 69 -3.33 -13.44 7.96
CA GLY A 69 -3.04 -14.80 7.52
C GLY A 69 -3.96 -15.32 6.40
N TRP A 70 -4.76 -14.46 5.77
CA TRP A 70 -5.69 -14.83 4.69
C TRP A 70 -4.99 -15.06 3.35
N ILE A 71 -3.84 -14.43 3.15
CA ILE A 71 -3.01 -14.63 1.95
C ILE A 71 -1.57 -14.97 2.34
N SER A 72 -0.87 -15.66 1.45
CA SER A 72 0.56 -15.95 1.61
C SER A 72 1.42 -14.72 1.30
N ARG A 73 2.69 -14.75 1.72
CA ARG A 73 3.68 -13.73 1.32
C ARG A 73 3.87 -13.68 -0.21
N ARG A 74 3.85 -14.84 -0.88
CA ARG A 74 3.95 -14.91 -2.35
C ARG A 74 2.77 -14.20 -3.01
N GLU A 75 1.58 -14.37 -2.45
CA GLU A 75 0.36 -13.71 -2.93
C GLU A 75 0.40 -12.20 -2.72
N LEU A 76 0.84 -11.75 -1.55
CA LEU A 76 1.09 -10.34 -1.27
C LEU A 76 2.03 -9.72 -2.33
N HIS A 77 3.18 -10.34 -2.58
CA HIS A 77 4.14 -9.86 -3.59
C HIS A 77 3.58 -9.91 -5.02
N ARG A 78 2.68 -10.85 -5.33
CA ARG A 78 2.01 -10.91 -6.64
C ARG A 78 1.07 -9.72 -6.80
N ARG A 79 0.21 -9.46 -5.81
CA ARG A 79 -0.76 -8.35 -5.84
C ARG A 79 -0.06 -7.00 -5.88
N ALA A 80 0.97 -6.80 -5.05
CA ALA A 80 1.78 -5.58 -5.06
C ALA A 80 2.41 -5.30 -6.43
N ARG A 81 3.00 -6.31 -7.06
CA ARG A 81 3.57 -6.16 -8.41
C ARG A 81 2.52 -5.91 -9.49
N ALA A 82 1.35 -6.52 -9.38
CA ALA A 82 0.25 -6.27 -10.32
C ALA A 82 -0.32 -4.85 -10.19
N ALA A 83 -0.37 -4.30 -8.97
CA ALA A 83 -0.76 -2.91 -8.74
C ALA A 83 0.27 -1.93 -9.33
N LEU A 84 1.57 -2.13 -9.03
CA LEU A 84 2.63 -1.29 -9.60
C LEU A 84 2.62 -1.30 -11.14
N ARG A 85 2.41 -2.46 -11.76
CA ARG A 85 2.28 -2.54 -13.24
C ARG A 85 1.10 -1.74 -13.78
N ARG A 86 -0.05 -1.76 -13.11
CA ARG A 86 -1.22 -0.97 -13.51
C ARG A 86 -0.98 0.53 -13.32
N MET A 87 -0.18 0.91 -12.32
CA MET A 87 0.25 2.29 -12.14
C MET A 87 1.26 2.74 -13.21
N ASP A 88 2.09 1.83 -13.73
CA ASP A 88 3.05 2.08 -14.82
C ASP A 88 2.41 2.03 -16.22
N GLU A 89 1.15 1.58 -16.34
CA GLU A 89 0.46 1.52 -17.62
C GLU A 89 0.14 2.94 -18.14
N PRO A 90 0.48 3.27 -19.40
CA PRO A 90 0.42 4.63 -19.95
C PRO A 90 -1.01 5.15 -20.22
N ASN A 91 -2.04 4.62 -19.54
CA ASN A 91 -3.44 5.01 -19.72
C ASN A 91 -4.00 5.93 -18.62
N GLY A 92 -3.15 6.42 -17.71
CA GLY A 92 -3.46 7.56 -16.84
C GLY A 92 -2.66 8.80 -17.28
N PRO A 93 -3.19 10.04 -17.10
CA PRO A 93 -2.40 11.25 -17.26
C PRO A 93 -1.15 11.08 -16.39
N ALA A 94 0.01 11.29 -17.01
CA ALA A 94 1.31 11.16 -16.37
C ALA A 94 1.27 11.75 -14.96
N PRO A 95 1.94 11.14 -13.96
CA PRO A 95 2.08 11.76 -12.66
C PRO A 95 2.65 13.14 -12.93
N VAL A 96 1.82 14.14 -12.63
CA VAL A 96 2.12 15.55 -12.81
C VAL A 96 3.50 15.74 -12.20
N GLN A 97 4.49 16.00 -13.05
CA GLN A 97 5.75 16.58 -12.61
C GLN A 97 5.38 17.98 -12.11
N LEU A 98 4.92 18.06 -10.87
CA LEU A 98 4.92 19.27 -10.07
C LEU A 98 6.35 19.43 -9.53
N VAL A 99 7.25 19.70 -10.48
CA VAL A 99 8.57 20.25 -10.21
C VAL A 99 8.75 21.35 -11.24
N ASP A 100 8.31 22.56 -10.88
CA ASP A 100 9.05 23.81 -11.11
C ASP A 100 8.27 25.02 -10.53
N GLY A 101 8.98 25.80 -9.71
CA GLY A 101 8.58 27.06 -9.07
C GLY A 101 8.62 26.93 -7.54
N GLU A 102 9.67 27.30 -6.81
CA GLU A 102 10.81 28.20 -7.07
C GLU A 102 12.14 27.64 -6.54
#